data_AF-A0A542QT22-F1
#
_entry.id   AF-A0A542QT22-F1
#
_cell.length_a   1.000
_cell.length_b   1.000
_cell.length_c   1.000
_cell.angle_alpha   90.00
_cell.angle_beta   90.00
_cell.angle_gamma   90.00
#
_symmetry.space_group_name_H-M   'P 1'
#
loop_
_entity.id
_entity.type
_entity.pdbx_description
1 polymer ?
#
loop_
_entity_poly.entity_id
_entity_poly.type
_entity_poly.pdbx_seq_one_letter_code
_entity_poly.pdbx_strand_id
1 'polypeptide(L)'
;MTLQDKVPSYDVPTREEALSHLLQSIALEEEALSRLLNAEADKALAFVGKNLDFPNNPSNDEIITFNRTVISILDSVLMAEWLLLKKLDAAIHMYPVALKSNFEMEQSDFADELDDITIDY
;
A
#
# COMPACT_ATOMS: atom_id res chain seq x y z
N MET A 1 -32.67 24.77 -30.01
CA MET A 1 -31.38 24.18 -29.59
C MET A 1 -31.39 24.16 -28.07
N THR A 2 -31.82 23.04 -27.48
CA THR A 2 -32.04 22.91 -26.03
C THR A 2 -30.74 22.51 -25.34
N LEU A 3 -30.29 23.33 -24.38
CA LEU A 3 -29.07 23.17 -23.58
C LEU A 3 -29.22 22.07 -22.52
N GLN A 4 -29.71 20.89 -22.89
CA GLN A 4 -30.09 19.84 -21.93
C GLN A 4 -29.43 18.49 -22.19
N ASP A 5 -28.40 18.43 -23.03
CA ASP A 5 -27.77 17.17 -23.41
C ASP A 5 -26.24 17.22 -23.33
N LYS A 6 -25.72 17.26 -22.09
CA LYS A 6 -24.39 16.73 -21.72
C LYS A 6 -24.12 16.85 -20.22
N VAL A 7 -25.08 16.47 -19.38
CA VAL A 7 -24.71 16.05 -18.02
C VAL A 7 -24.14 14.65 -18.20
N PRO A 8 -22.84 14.40 -17.97
CA PRO A 8 -22.32 13.04 -18.05
C PRO A 8 -23.08 12.22 -17.02
N SER A 9 -23.78 11.18 -17.49
CA SER A 9 -24.32 10.13 -16.64
C SER A 9 -23.15 9.50 -15.92
N TYR A 10 -22.86 9.95 -14.70
CA TYR A 10 -21.98 9.22 -13.81
C TYR A 10 -22.73 7.95 -13.44
N ASP A 11 -22.37 6.86 -14.12
CA ASP A 11 -22.76 5.52 -13.69
C ASP A 11 -22.19 5.37 -12.27
N VAL A 12 -23.08 5.31 -11.28
CA VAL A 12 -22.66 5.17 -9.89
C VAL A 12 -22.07 3.77 -9.79
N PRO A 13 -20.78 3.62 -9.44
CA PRO A 13 -20.14 2.31 -9.42
C PRO A 13 -20.87 1.43 -8.42
N THR A 14 -21.01 0.15 -8.77
CA THR A 14 -21.48 -0.85 -7.84
C THR A 14 -20.52 -0.95 -6.65
N ARG A 15 -21.00 -1.48 -5.52
CA ARG A 15 -20.17 -1.66 -4.32
C ARG A 15 -18.88 -2.45 -4.61
N GLU A 16 -18.96 -3.45 -5.47
CA GLU A 16 -17.83 -4.30 -5.85
C GLU A 16 -16.81 -3.53 -6.72
N GLU A 17 -17.29 -2.77 -7.70
CA GLU A 17 -16.43 -1.88 -8.51
C GLU A 17 -15.79 -0.80 -7.65
N ALA A 18 -16.53 -0.20 -6.73
CA ALA A 18 -16.00 0.78 -5.79
C ALA A 18 -14.92 0.18 -4.88
N LEU A 19 -15.12 -1.04 -4.39
CA LEU A 19 -14.13 -1.77 -3.59
C LEU A 19 -12.87 -2.09 -4.39
N SER A 20 -13.03 -2.56 -5.64
CA SER A 20 -11.93 -2.83 -6.56
C SER A 20 -11.12 -1.56 -6.84
N HIS A 21 -11.79 -0.45 -7.12
CA HIS A 21 -11.13 0.85 -7.32
C HIS A 21 -10.40 1.35 -6.06
N LEU A 22 -10.97 1.12 -4.87
CA LEU A 22 -10.32 1.47 -3.60
C LEU A 22 -9.03 0.66 -3.40
N LEU A 23 -9.09 -0.67 -3.59
CA LEU A 23 -7.91 -1.54 -3.49
C LEU A 23 -6.85 -1.17 -4.53
N GLN A 24 -7.27 -0.88 -5.76
CA GLN A 24 -6.37 -0.39 -6.80
C GLN A 24 -5.71 0.94 -6.42
N SER A 25 -6.47 1.87 -5.83
CA SER A 25 -5.91 3.15 -5.36
C SER A 25 -4.85 2.95 -4.27
N ILE A 26 -5.09 2.01 -3.33
CA ILE A 26 -4.13 1.66 -2.27
C ILE A 26 -2.87 1.08 -2.91
N ALA A 27 -2.99 0.13 -3.84
CA ALA A 27 -1.84 -0.45 -4.52
C ALA A 27 -1.00 0.58 -5.29
N LEU A 28 -1.64 1.57 -5.93
CA LEU A 28 -0.94 2.65 -6.62
C LEU A 28 -0.21 3.60 -5.65
N GLU A 29 -0.83 3.90 -4.51
CA GLU A 29 -0.22 4.71 -3.45
C GLU A 29 1.00 4.00 -2.83
N GLU A 30 0.90 2.69 -2.55
CA GLU A 30 2.01 1.84 -2.09
C GLU A 30 3.18 1.83 -3.09
N GLU A 31 2.88 1.67 -4.38
CA GLU A 31 3.89 1.74 -5.43
C GLU A 31 4.58 3.12 -5.47
N ALA A 32 3.81 4.20 -5.32
CA ALA A 32 4.35 5.55 -5.27
C ALA A 32 5.24 5.79 -4.05
N LEU A 33 4.85 5.30 -2.87
CA LEU A 33 5.67 5.38 -1.65
C LEU A 33 6.98 4.61 -1.78
N SER A 34 6.93 3.41 -2.37
CA SER A 34 8.13 2.61 -2.64
C SER A 34 9.12 3.33 -3.58
N ARG A 35 8.60 3.93 -4.66
CA ARG A 35 9.42 4.74 -5.57
C ARG A 35 10.02 5.96 -4.89
N LEU A 36 9.26 6.65 -4.02
CA LEU A 36 9.75 7.78 -3.25
C LEU A 36 10.87 7.37 -2.30
N LEU A 37 10.71 6.27 -1.56
CA LEU A 37 11.74 5.73 -0.67
C LEU A 37 13.01 5.36 -1.43
N ASN A 38 12.89 4.70 -2.58
CA ASN A 38 14.04 4.37 -3.42
C ASN A 38 14.77 5.62 -3.93
N ALA A 39 14.02 6.63 -4.39
CA ALA A 39 14.62 7.89 -4.83
C ALA A 39 15.35 8.61 -3.68
N GLU A 40 14.81 8.55 -2.46
CA GLU A 40 15.46 9.12 -1.27
C GLU A 40 16.73 8.35 -0.88
N ALA A 41 16.70 7.02 -0.98
CA ALA A 41 17.86 6.17 -0.76
C ALA A 41 18.98 6.47 -1.78
N ASP A 42 18.64 6.58 -3.07
CA ASP A 42 19.59 6.95 -4.12
C ASP A 42 20.18 8.33 -3.89
N LYS A 43 19.37 9.29 -3.45
CA LYS A 43 19.83 10.64 -3.07
C LYS A 43 20.80 10.59 -1.90
N ALA A 44 20.52 9.80 -0.87
CA ALA A 44 21.41 9.62 0.28
C ALA A 44 22.74 8.96 -0.11
N LEU A 45 22.70 7.94 -0.96
CA LEU A 45 23.91 7.32 -1.51
C LEU A 45 24.72 8.31 -2.37
N ALA A 46 24.07 9.14 -3.17
CA ALA A 46 24.73 10.18 -3.95
C ALA A 46 25.37 11.26 -3.07
N PHE A 47 24.73 11.62 -1.94
CA PHE A 47 25.27 12.57 -0.97
C PHE A 47 26.52 12.02 -0.26
N VAL A 48 26.46 10.76 0.17
CA VAL A 48 27.55 10.10 0.90
C VAL A 48 28.69 9.66 -0.03
N GLY A 49 28.39 9.38 -1.30
CA GLY A 49 29.34 8.88 -2.28
C GLY A 49 29.45 7.34 -2.26
N LYS A 50 29.85 6.76 -3.39
CA LYS A 50 29.93 5.29 -3.58
C LYS A 50 30.89 4.61 -2.61
N ASN A 51 31.90 5.33 -2.14
CA ASN A 51 32.92 4.81 -1.22
C ASN A 51 32.75 5.38 0.20
N LEU A 52 31.62 6.01 0.51
CA LEU A 52 31.37 6.71 1.77
C LEU A 52 32.40 7.83 2.05
N ASP A 53 32.87 8.47 0.99
CA ASP A 53 33.98 9.40 0.95
C ASP A 53 33.55 10.87 0.92
N PHE A 54 32.24 11.13 0.87
CA PHE A 54 31.66 12.48 0.78
C PHE A 54 32.39 13.38 -0.22
N PRO A 55 32.23 13.13 -1.54
CA PRO A 55 33.05 13.75 -2.59
C PRO A 55 32.99 15.29 -2.60
N ASN A 56 31.92 15.88 -2.06
CA ASN A 56 31.76 17.34 -1.96
C ASN A 56 32.33 17.94 -0.66
N ASN A 57 32.93 17.12 0.21
CA ASN A 57 33.46 17.50 1.52
C ASN A 57 32.51 18.42 2.33
N PRO A 58 31.26 17.99 2.59
CA PRO A 58 30.29 18.76 3.35
C PRO A 58 30.76 18.95 4.80
N SER A 59 30.38 20.06 5.39
CA SER A 59 30.56 20.31 6.82
C SER A 59 29.70 19.36 7.65
N ASN A 60 30.10 19.16 8.91
CA ASN A 60 29.32 18.35 9.86
C ASN A 60 27.87 18.85 10.01
N ASP A 61 27.66 20.16 9.96
CA ASP A 61 26.33 20.77 10.05
C ASP A 61 25.46 20.41 8.83
N GLU A 62 26.05 20.38 7.63
CA GLU A 62 25.36 19.94 6.41
C GLU A 62 24.99 18.45 6.48
N ILE A 63 25.88 17.60 7.00
CA ILE A 63 25.60 16.17 7.21
C ILE A 63 24.44 15.97 8.20
N ILE A 64 24.45 16.70 9.32
CA ILE A 64 23.36 16.63 10.32
C ILE A 64 22.05 17.12 9.72
N THR A 65 22.08 18.21 8.96
CA THR A 65 20.90 18.79 8.31
C THR A 65 20.33 17.84 7.26
N PHE A 66 21.20 17.20 6.47
CA PHE A 66 20.79 16.17 5.52
C PHE A 66 20.09 15.00 6.22
N ASN A 67 20.70 14.45 7.28
CA ASN A 67 20.11 13.35 8.06
C ASN A 67 18.76 13.72 8.67
N ARG A 68 18.60 14.93 9.19
CA ARG A 68 17.30 15.41 9.68
C ARG A 68 16.24 15.45 8.60
N THR A 69 16.63 15.80 7.37
CA THR A 69 15.72 15.82 6.22
C THR A 69 15.27 14.41 5.84
N VAL A 70 16.19 13.44 5.83
CA VAL A 70 15.86 12.02 5.59
C VAL A 70 14.90 11.50 6.67
N ILE A 71 15.17 11.77 7.94
CA ILE A 71 14.27 11.39 9.05
C ILE A 71 12.87 11.98 8.86
N SER A 72 12.78 13.27 8.51
CA SER A 72 11.48 13.92 8.28
C SER A 72 10.68 13.29 7.14
N ILE A 73 11.36 12.80 6.09
CA ILE A 73 10.71 12.08 4.98
C ILE A 73 10.22 10.71 5.47
N LEU A 74 11.04 9.98 6.22
CA LEU A 74 10.66 8.69 6.80
C LEU A 74 9.46 8.81 7.75
N ASP A 75 9.41 9.85 8.59
CA ASP A 75 8.26 10.14 9.45
C ASP A 75 6.99 10.38 8.63
N SER A 76 7.12 11.12 7.51
CA SER A 76 5.99 11.39 6.61
C SER A 76 5.50 10.12 5.90
N VAL A 77 6.42 9.25 5.46
CA VAL A 77 6.09 7.95 4.87
C VAL A 77 5.39 7.06 5.89
N LEU A 78 5.89 7.00 7.14
CA LEU A 78 5.26 6.22 8.21
C LEU A 78 3.82 6.68 8.47
N MET A 79 3.56 7.99 8.45
CA MET A 79 2.20 8.52 8.57
C MET A 79 1.32 8.11 7.37
N ALA A 80 1.86 8.13 6.15
CA ALA A 80 1.15 7.69 4.96
C ALA A 80 0.79 6.20 5.02
N GLU A 81 1.74 5.33 5.36
CA GLU A 81 1.55 3.88 5.58
C GLU A 81 0.45 3.61 6.61
N TRP A 82 0.42 4.37 7.69
CA TRP A 82 -0.63 4.23 8.71
C TRP A 82 -2.02 4.61 8.17
N LEU A 83 -2.12 5.66 7.34
CA LEU A 83 -3.37 6.05 6.68
C LEU A 83 -3.81 4.99 5.65
N LEU A 84 -2.87 4.45 4.87
CA LEU A 84 -3.09 3.36 3.93
C LEU A 84 -3.63 2.11 4.62
N LEU A 85 -3.04 1.73 5.75
CA LEU A 85 -3.52 0.63 6.59
C LEU A 85 -4.97 0.87 7.05
N LYS A 86 -5.32 2.10 7.44
CA LYS A 86 -6.70 2.45 7.81
C LYS A 86 -7.67 2.43 6.63
N LYS A 87 -7.24 2.85 5.43
CA LYS A 87 -8.03 2.72 4.20
C LYS A 87 -8.30 1.24 3.88
N LEU A 88 -7.28 0.38 4.01
CA LEU A 88 -7.41 -1.05 3.78
C LEU A 88 -8.35 -1.71 4.78
N ASP A 89 -8.23 -1.39 6.07
CA ASP A 89 -9.11 -1.88 7.14
C ASP A 89 -10.59 -1.51 6.85
N ALA A 90 -10.83 -0.26 6.45
CA ALA A 90 -12.16 0.18 6.03
C ALA A 90 -12.67 -0.57 4.79
N ALA A 91 -11.81 -0.82 3.79
CA ALA A 91 -12.17 -1.59 2.60
C ALA A 91 -12.50 -3.05 2.92
N ILE A 92 -11.76 -3.70 3.82
CA ILE A 92 -12.02 -5.07 4.28
C ILE A 92 -13.38 -5.15 4.98
N HIS A 93 -13.73 -4.17 5.81
CA HIS A 93 -15.06 -4.12 6.44
C HIS A 93 -16.21 -3.90 5.44
N MET A 94 -15.90 -3.44 4.23
CA MET A 94 -16.86 -3.34 3.13
C MET A 94 -17.00 -4.63 2.31
N TYR A 95 -16.28 -5.72 2.61
CA TYR A 95 -16.53 -7.02 1.97
C TYR A 95 -17.91 -7.58 2.40
N PRO A 96 -18.70 -8.13 1.46
CA PRO A 96 -19.97 -8.77 1.79
C PRO A 96 -19.74 -10.06 2.61
N VAL A 97 -20.47 -10.20 3.72
CA VAL A 97 -20.47 -11.38 4.60
C VAL A 97 -20.81 -12.69 3.85
N ALA A 98 -21.45 -12.62 2.69
CA ALA A 98 -21.77 -13.78 1.84
C ALA A 98 -20.53 -14.51 1.28
N LEU A 99 -19.33 -13.92 1.32
CA LEU A 99 -18.08 -14.63 1.00
C LEU A 99 -17.39 -15.21 2.25
N LYS A 100 -17.76 -14.78 3.47
CA LYS A 100 -17.26 -15.44 4.70
C LYS A 100 -17.77 -16.87 4.78
N SER A 101 -19.01 -17.11 4.39
CA SER A 101 -19.56 -18.47 4.35
C SER A 101 -18.81 -19.40 3.41
N ASN A 102 -18.25 -18.89 2.29
CA ASN A 102 -17.51 -19.71 1.34
C ASN A 102 -16.06 -19.98 1.80
N PHE A 103 -15.40 -19.01 2.43
CA PHE A 103 -14.08 -19.21 3.04
C PHE A 103 -14.12 -20.10 4.31
N GLU A 104 -15.24 -20.11 5.03
CA GLU A 104 -15.47 -21.03 6.15
C GLU A 104 -15.86 -22.43 5.65
N MET A 105 -16.60 -22.56 4.54
CA MET A 105 -16.91 -23.85 3.90
C MET A 105 -15.67 -24.52 3.31
N GLU A 106 -14.80 -23.77 2.61
CA GLU A 106 -13.56 -24.34 2.07
C GLU A 106 -12.63 -24.84 3.20
N GLN A 107 -12.56 -24.13 4.33
CA GLN A 107 -11.78 -24.61 5.49
C GLN A 107 -12.40 -25.83 6.19
N SER A 108 -13.72 -26.00 6.19
CA SER A 108 -14.34 -27.21 6.73
C SER A 108 -14.11 -28.41 5.81
N ASP A 109 -14.22 -28.23 4.49
CA ASP A 109 -14.00 -29.32 3.52
C ASP A 109 -12.54 -29.81 3.55
N PHE A 110 -11.57 -28.91 3.75
CA PHE A 110 -10.16 -29.28 3.94
C PHE A 110 -9.87 -29.97 5.28
N ALA A 111 -10.65 -29.68 6.34
CA ALA A 111 -10.48 -30.32 7.64
C ALA A 111 -11.05 -31.75 7.65
N ASP A 112 -12.18 -31.96 6.98
CA ASP A 112 -12.80 -33.28 6.85
C ASP A 112 -11.94 -34.23 5.98
N GLU A 113 -11.18 -33.71 5.00
CA GLU A 113 -10.27 -34.50 4.16
C GLU A 113 -9.00 -34.97 4.90
N LEU A 114 -8.62 -34.30 5.99
CA LEU A 114 -7.45 -34.68 6.81
C LEU A 114 -7.76 -35.76 7.86
N ASP A 115 -9.02 -35.87 8.29
CA ASP A 115 -9.46 -36.92 9.23
C ASP A 115 -9.58 -38.31 8.56
N ASP A 116 -9.68 -38.37 7.23
CA ASP A 116 -9.73 -39.64 6.48
C ASP A 116 -8.32 -40.19 6.13
N ILE A 117 -7.26 -39.42 6.40
CA ILE A 117 -5.88 -39.88 6.29
C ILE A 117 -5.51 -40.65 7.56
N THR A 118 -6.06 -41.86 7.68
CA THR A 118 -5.58 -42.81 8.70
C THR A 118 -4.21 -43.32 8.24
N ILE A 119 -3.12 -42.81 8.84
CA ILE A 119 -1.79 -43.40 8.65
C ILE A 119 -1.78 -44.74 9.37
N ASP A 120 -1.98 -45.82 8.62
CA ASP A 120 -1.83 -47.19 9.10
C ASP A 120 -0.33 -47.42 9.40
N TYR A 121 -0.01 -47.58 10.69
CA TYR A 121 1.36 -47.79 11.20
C TYR A 121 1.70 -49.28 11.27
#